data_AF-A0A8S9KAC6-F1
#
_entry.id   AF-A0A8S9KAC6-F1
#
_cell.length_a   1.000
_cell.length_b   1.000
_cell.length_c   1.000
_cell.angle_alpha   90.00
_cell.angle_beta   90.00
_cell.angle_gamma   90.00
#
_symmetry.space_group_name_H-M   'P 1'
#
loop_
_entity.id
_entity.type
_entity.pdbx_description
1 polymer ?
#
loop_
_entity_poly.entity_id
_entity_poly.type
_entity_poly.pdbx_seq_one_letter_code
_entity_poly.pdbx_strand_id
1 'polypeptide(L)'
;MHTHGDPDPDMSSITDRKVDDIRKQYALDIYKTIKVANYQLTQFRGLQPFTCHRVSNLYINEIGGDCGPVTVKFLEMHTHGDPDPDMSSITDRKVDDIRKQYALDIYKTIVMPAYYAPPRA
;
A
#
# COMPACT_ATOMS: atom_id res chain seq x y z
N MET A 1 -27.07 29.90 21.21
CA MET A 1 -26.04 29.98 20.17
C MET A 1 -26.01 28.62 19.47
N HIS A 2 -26.68 28.50 18.33
CA HIS A 2 -26.68 27.28 17.54
C HIS A 2 -25.48 27.29 16.60
N THR A 3 -24.59 26.31 16.75
CA THR A 3 -23.56 26.01 15.78
C THR A 3 -24.23 25.35 14.58
N HIS A 4 -24.30 26.07 13.46
CA HIS A 4 -24.51 25.48 12.15
C HIS A 4 -23.29 24.58 11.88
N GLY A 5 -23.39 23.30 12.27
CA GLY A 5 -22.55 22.27 11.70
C GLY A 5 -23.09 22.00 10.31
N ASP A 6 -22.25 22.18 9.29
CA ASP A 6 -22.56 21.66 7.97
C ASP A 6 -22.90 20.17 8.10
N PRO A 7 -23.96 19.68 7.45
CA PRO A 7 -24.31 18.26 7.53
C PRO A 7 -23.13 17.43 7.02
N ASP A 8 -22.71 16.45 7.82
CA ASP A 8 -21.77 15.43 7.38
C ASP A 8 -22.24 14.87 6.03
N PRO A 9 -21.34 14.71 5.04
CA PRO A 9 -21.74 14.20 3.74
C PRO A 9 -22.39 12.82 3.93
N ASP A 10 -23.67 12.74 3.59
CA ASP A 10 -24.46 11.52 3.68
C ASP A 10 -23.85 10.43 2.79
N MET A 11 -23.07 9.55 3.41
CA MET A 11 -22.47 8.36 2.81
C MET A 11 -23.53 7.38 2.26
N SER A 12 -24.80 7.51 2.63
CA SER A 12 -25.89 6.68 2.08
C SER A 12 -26.26 7.04 0.64
N SER A 13 -25.80 8.20 0.14
CA SER A 13 -26.08 8.67 -1.22
C SER A 13 -25.15 8.10 -2.29
N ILE A 14 -24.15 7.29 -1.90
CA ILE A 14 -23.39 6.48 -2.85
C ILE A 14 -24.26 5.27 -3.19
N THR A 15 -25.25 5.50 -4.05
CA THR A 15 -26.11 4.44 -4.58
C THR A 15 -25.25 3.29 -5.09
N ASP A 16 -25.69 2.05 -4.92
CA ASP A 16 -24.96 0.85 -5.39
C ASP A 16 -24.52 0.99 -6.86
N ARG A 17 -25.31 1.70 -7.67
CA ARG A 17 -24.98 2.06 -9.06
C ARG A 17 -23.72 2.92 -9.18
N LYS A 18 -23.54 3.94 -8.34
CA LYS A 18 -22.31 4.75 -8.30
C LYS A 18 -21.11 3.91 -7.87
N VAL A 19 -21.27 3.03 -6.88
CA VAL A 19 -20.20 2.10 -6.47
C VAL A 19 -19.83 1.15 -7.61
N ASP A 20 -20.83 0.61 -8.30
CA ASP A 20 -20.64 -0.31 -9.43
C ASP A 20 -20.01 0.36 -10.64
N ASP A 21 -20.40 1.59 -10.95
CA ASP A 21 -19.81 2.36 -12.04
C ASP A 21 -18.36 2.74 -11.74
N ILE A 22 -18.06 3.08 -10.49
CA ILE A 22 -16.67 3.25 -10.03
C ILE A 22 -15.90 1.94 -10.17
N ARG A 23 -16.44 0.80 -9.73
CA ARG A 23 -15.81 -0.52 -9.87
C ARG A 23 -15.55 -0.89 -11.33
N LYS A 24 -16.52 -0.65 -12.22
CA LYS A 24 -16.37 -0.89 -13.66
C LYS A 24 -15.28 0.01 -14.25
N GLN A 25 -15.23 1.27 -13.84
CA GLN A 25 -14.21 2.20 -14.29
C GLN A 25 -12.82 1.76 -13.84
N TYR A 26 -12.65 1.38 -12.57
CA TYR A 26 -11.39 0.81 -12.07
C TYR A 26 -11.00 -0.47 -12.80
N ALA A 27 -11.95 -1.38 -13.06
CA ALA A 27 -11.68 -2.61 -13.80
C ALA A 27 -11.23 -2.31 -15.24
N LEU A 28 -11.86 -1.32 -15.89
CA LEU A 28 -11.50 -0.88 -17.23
C LEU A 28 -10.12 -0.22 -17.26
N ASP A 29 -9.78 0.58 -16.26
CA ASP A 29 -8.50 1.27 -16.17
C ASP A 29 -7.37 0.29 -15.83
N ILE A 30 -7.63 -0.70 -14.98
CA ILE A 30 -6.73 -1.85 -14.77
C ILE A 30 -6.53 -2.61 -16.08
N TYR A 31 -7.61 -2.95 -16.79
CA TYR A 31 -7.53 -3.65 -18.08
C TYR A 31 -6.73 -2.87 -19.12
N LYS A 32 -6.98 -1.56 -19.25
CA LYS A 32 -6.23 -0.67 -20.15
C LYS A 32 -4.77 -0.59 -19.76
N THR A 33 -4.47 -0.49 -18.46
CA THR A 33 -3.09 -0.46 -17.95
C THR A 33 -2.37 -1.75 -18.27
N ILE A 34 -2.98 -2.91 -18.03
CA ILE A 34 -2.43 -4.23 -18.40
C ILE A 34 -2.19 -4.32 -19.92
N LYS A 35 -3.13 -3.83 -20.72
CA LYS A 35 -3.05 -3.85 -22.19
C LYS A 35 -1.95 -2.93 -22.72
N VAL A 36 -1.81 -1.72 -22.17
CA VAL A 36 -0.83 -0.71 -22.60
C VAL A 36 0.57 -1.00 -22.05
N ALA A 37 0.67 -1.65 -20.88
CA ALA A 37 1.95 -2.00 -20.27
C ALA A 37 2.78 -3.01 -21.07
N ASN A 38 2.29 -3.50 -22.23
CA ASN A 38 2.94 -4.54 -23.02
C ASN A 38 3.36 -5.70 -22.11
N TYR A 39 2.41 -6.55 -21.70
CA TYR A 39 2.70 -7.73 -20.88
C TYR A 39 3.87 -8.59 -21.42
N GLN A 40 4.12 -8.54 -22.73
CA GLN A 40 5.25 -9.14 -23.43
C GLN A 40 6.63 -8.56 -23.03
N LEU A 41 6.70 -7.37 -22.44
CA LEU A 41 7.94 -6.69 -22.04
C LEU A 41 8.40 -7.09 -20.63
N THR A 42 7.47 -7.46 -19.73
CA THR A 42 7.82 -8.03 -18.42
C THR A 42 8.03 -9.54 -18.47
N GLN A 43 7.48 -10.22 -19.48
CA GLN A 43 7.92 -11.57 -19.84
C GLN A 43 9.24 -11.48 -20.60
N PHE A 44 10.34 -11.46 -19.85
CA PHE A 44 11.66 -11.69 -20.40
C PHE A 44 11.67 -12.99 -21.22
N ARG A 45 11.59 -12.83 -22.55
CA ARG A 45 12.11 -13.74 -23.58
C ARG A 45 11.89 -15.25 -23.29
N GLY A 46 10.65 -15.72 -23.37
CA GLY A 46 10.37 -17.16 -23.55
C GLY A 46 10.66 -18.09 -22.36
N LEU A 47 10.73 -17.55 -21.14
CA LEU A 47 10.81 -18.32 -19.90
C LEU A 47 9.41 -18.52 -19.30
N GLN A 48 9.22 -19.61 -18.54
CA GLN A 48 7.95 -20.15 -18.01
C GLN A 48 6.82 -19.14 -17.70
N PRO A 49 5.54 -19.54 -17.82
CA PRO A 49 4.41 -18.72 -17.40
C PRO A 49 4.60 -18.16 -16.00
N PHE A 50 4.27 -16.88 -15.81
CA PHE A 50 4.24 -16.28 -14.48
C PHE A 50 3.21 -17.03 -13.63
N THR A 51 3.67 -17.70 -12.58
CA THR A 51 2.79 -18.34 -11.60
C THR A 51 2.63 -17.39 -10.41
N CYS A 52 1.38 -17.19 -10.01
CA CYS A 52 1.04 -16.46 -8.79
C CYS A 52 0.37 -17.45 -7.85
N HIS A 53 0.86 -17.52 -6.62
CA HIS A 53 0.22 -18.27 -5.56
C HIS A 53 0.14 -17.36 -4.34
N ARG A 54 -1.01 -17.42 -3.66
CA ARG A 54 -1.17 -16.74 -2.38
C ARG A 54 -0.41 -17.54 -1.33
N VAL A 55 0.52 -16.89 -0.65
CA VAL A 55 1.19 -17.47 0.52
C VAL A 55 0.18 -17.54 1.67
N SER A 56 -0.01 -18.74 2.22
CA SER A 56 -0.90 -18.97 3.37
C SER A 56 -0.25 -18.50 4.68
N ASN A 57 -1.07 -18.26 5.71
CA ASN A 57 -0.63 -17.90 7.06
C ASN A 57 0.15 -16.57 7.17
N LEU A 58 0.08 -15.71 6.15
CA LEU A 58 0.56 -14.35 6.25
C LEU A 58 -0.53 -13.44 6.82
N TYR A 59 -0.07 -12.36 7.44
CA TYR A 59 -0.92 -11.26 7.90
C TYR A 59 -1.85 -10.77 6.79
N ILE A 60 -3.14 -10.61 7.13
CA ILE A 60 -4.15 -10.05 6.25
C ILE A 60 -4.47 -8.66 6.77
N ASN A 61 -4.17 -7.64 5.97
CA ASN A 61 -4.55 -6.29 6.30
C ASN A 61 -6.06 -6.08 6.08
N GLU A 62 -6.81 -5.98 7.17
CA GLU A 62 -8.24 -5.66 7.14
C GLU A 62 -8.52 -4.16 7.28
N ILE A 63 -7.50 -3.36 7.64
CA ILE A 63 -7.62 -1.93 7.94
C ILE A 63 -7.16 -1.08 6.74
N GLY A 64 -7.95 -0.07 6.41
CA GLY A 64 -7.59 0.89 5.37
C GLY A 64 -6.33 1.69 5.73
N GLY A 65 -5.40 1.83 4.78
CA GLY A 65 -4.20 2.66 4.92
C GLY A 65 -2.91 1.90 5.26
N ASP A 66 -3.00 0.65 5.71
CA ASP A 66 -1.80 -0.13 6.09
C ASP A 66 -1.17 -0.91 4.92
N CYS A 67 -1.84 -0.93 3.77
CA CYS A 67 -1.37 -1.67 2.60
C CYS A 67 0.03 -1.23 2.14
N GLY A 68 0.33 0.06 2.19
CA GLY A 68 1.66 0.59 1.84
C GLY A 68 2.76 0.09 2.78
N PRO A 69 2.69 0.42 4.08
CA PRO A 69 3.67 -0.03 5.07
C PRO A 69 3.85 -1.55 5.11
N VAL A 70 2.76 -2.32 5.08
CA VAL A 70 2.82 -3.79 5.11
C VAL A 70 3.49 -4.34 3.85
N THR A 71 3.19 -3.79 2.67
CA THR A 71 3.81 -4.23 1.41
C THR A 71 5.32 -4.03 1.42
N VAL A 72 5.78 -2.84 1.85
CA VAL A 72 7.22 -2.54 1.92
C VAL A 72 7.90 -3.47 2.93
N LYS A 73 7.24 -3.76 4.07
CA LYS A 73 7.82 -4.66 5.07
C LYS A 73 7.95 -6.10 4.57
N PHE A 74 6.93 -6.62 3.87
CA PHE A 74 7.04 -7.95 3.26
C PHE A 74 8.16 -8.01 2.22
N LEU A 75 8.34 -6.97 1.40
CA LEU A 75 9.45 -6.90 0.46
C LEU A 75 10.81 -6.90 1.17
N GLU A 76 10.93 -6.11 2.25
CA GLU A 76 12.12 -6.08 3.09
C GLU A 76 12.43 -7.47 3.68
N MET A 77 11.46 -8.14 4.31
CA MET A 77 11.66 -9.47 4.89
C MET A 77 12.00 -10.51 3.84
N HIS A 78 11.30 -10.51 2.70
CA HIS A 78 11.56 -11.43 1.60
C HIS A 78 12.97 -11.28 1.02
N THR A 79 13.44 -10.04 0.80
CA THR A 79 14.80 -9.77 0.29
C THR A 79 15.91 -10.17 1.25
N HIS A 80 15.61 -10.25 2.55
CA HIS A 80 16.54 -10.71 3.58
C HIS A 80 16.43 -12.22 3.88
N GLY A 81 15.66 -12.97 3.09
CA GLY A 81 15.51 -14.42 3.26
C GLY A 81 14.53 -14.84 4.36
N ASP A 82 13.66 -13.93 4.80
CA ASP A 82 12.62 -14.15 5.81
C ASP A 82 13.12 -14.74 7.14
N PRO A 83 14.06 -14.07 7.83
CA PRO A 83 14.62 -14.56 9.09
C PRO A 83 13.61 -14.47 10.24
N ASP A 84 13.78 -15.29 11.26
CA ASP A 84 12.97 -15.25 12.48
C ASP A 84 13.08 -13.88 13.20
N PRO A 85 11.97 -13.27 13.65
CA PRO A 85 10.59 -13.69 13.44
C PRO A 85 10.10 -13.39 12.02
N ASP A 86 9.66 -14.44 11.34
CA ASP A 86 9.33 -14.48 9.91
C ASP A 86 8.07 -13.65 9.54
N MET A 87 7.74 -13.59 8.24
CA MET A 87 6.59 -12.83 7.73
C MET A 87 5.24 -13.31 8.32
N SER A 88 5.15 -14.56 8.80
CA SER A 88 3.95 -15.09 9.45
C SER A 88 3.74 -14.52 10.87
N SER A 89 4.81 -14.00 11.48
CA SER A 89 4.77 -13.37 12.81
C SER A 89 4.13 -11.98 12.85
N ILE A 90 3.74 -11.42 11.70
CA ILE A 90 3.13 -10.09 11.64
C ILE A 90 1.72 -10.11 12.23
N THR A 91 1.47 -9.15 13.12
CA THR A 91 0.20 -8.90 13.80
C THR A 91 -0.16 -7.43 13.67
N ASP A 92 -1.41 -7.04 13.95
CA ASP A 92 -1.84 -5.64 13.91
C ASP A 92 -0.94 -4.73 14.75
N ARG A 93 -0.56 -5.18 15.95
CA ARG A 93 0.36 -4.44 16.82
C ARG A 93 1.73 -4.22 16.16
N LYS A 94 2.23 -5.21 15.42
CA LYS A 94 3.49 -5.10 14.70
C LYS A 94 3.36 -4.15 13.50
N VAL A 95 2.18 -4.09 12.87
CA VAL A 95 1.86 -3.10 11.84
C VAL A 95 1.86 -1.68 12.41
N ASP A 96 1.30 -1.46 13.60
CA ASP A 96 1.39 -0.16 14.28
C ASP A 96 2.85 0.27 14.50
N ASP A 97 3.69 -0.67 14.91
CA ASP A 97 5.11 -0.40 15.15
C ASP A 97 5.87 -0.14 13.84
N ILE A 98 5.55 -0.86 12.76
CA ILE A 98 6.07 -0.60 11.40
C ILE A 98 5.70 0.82 10.95
N ARG A 99 4.45 1.25 11.15
CA ARG A 99 4.00 2.60 10.79
C ARG A 99 4.78 3.67 11.54
N LYS A 100 4.96 3.52 12.86
CA LYS A 100 5.74 4.45 13.68
C LYS A 100 7.19 4.51 13.21
N GLN A 101 7.78 3.36 12.90
CA GLN A 101 9.16 3.27 12.44
C GLN A 101 9.34 3.99 11.11
N TYR A 102 8.49 3.72 10.11
CA TYR A 102 8.55 4.41 8.83
C TYR A 102 8.32 5.91 8.94
N ALA A 103 7.39 6.36 9.79
CA ALA A 103 7.20 7.78 10.04
C ALA A 103 8.46 8.44 10.63
N LEU A 104 9.11 7.79 11.61
CA LEU A 104 10.35 8.28 12.20
C LEU A 104 11.51 8.27 11.20
N ASP A 105 11.62 7.24 10.35
CA ASP A 105 12.68 7.14 9.36
C ASP A 105 12.53 8.22 8.29
N ILE A 106 11.31 8.46 7.79
CA ILE A 106 11.02 9.58 6.86
C ILE A 106 11.39 10.92 7.51
N TYR A 107 11.00 11.12 8.77
CA TYR A 107 11.33 12.34 9.49
C TYR A 107 12.84 12.56 9.59
N LYS A 108 13.60 11.53 9.99
CA LYS A 108 15.06 11.62 10.14
C LYS A 108 15.79 11.77 8.81
N THR A 109 15.29 11.17 7.74
CA THR A 109 15.99 11.11 6.45
C THR A 109 15.64 12.27 5.51
N ILE A 110 14.43 12.80 5.59
CA ILE A 110 13.95 13.84 4.66
C ILE A 110 13.74 15.16 5.40
N VAL A 111 13.01 15.13 6.52
CA VAL A 111 12.59 16.35 7.21
C VAL A 111 13.78 16.98 7.94
N MET A 112 14.49 16.22 8.78
CA MET A 112 15.62 16.73 9.55
C MET A 112 16.71 17.37 8.68
N PRO A 113 17.20 16.74 7.60
CA PRO A 113 18.21 17.38 6.75
C PRO A 113 17.70 18.65 6.05
N ALA A 114 16.40 18.76 5.76
CA ALA A 114 15.85 19.97 5.14
C ALA A 114 15.89 21.20 6.07
N TYR A 115 15.76 21.01 7.38
CA TYR A 115 15.79 22.10 8.36
C TYR A 115 17.17 22.34 8.98
N TYR A 116 18.03 21.32 9.02
CA TYR A 116 19.33 21.37 9.69
C TYR A 116 20.52 21.18 8.75
N ALA A 117 20.33 21.32 7.43
CA ALA A 117 21.44 21.33 6.48
C ALA A 117 22.44 22.45 6.87
N PRO A 118 23.75 22.16 6.92
CA PRO A 118 24.76 23.20 7.13
C PRO A 118 24.59 24.31 6.09
N PRO A 119 24.79 25.59 6.45
CA PRO A 119 24.81 26.68 5.47
C PRO A 119 25.74 26.30 4.33
N ARG A 120 25.29 26.49 3.09
CA ARG A 120 26.16 26.28 1.93
C ARG A 120 27.35 27.25 2.05
N ALA A 121 28.56 26.68 2.15
CA ALA A 121 29.82 27.42 2.12
C ALA A 121 30.06 28.06 0.75
#